data_AF-A0A937ESH0-F1
#
_entry.id   AF-A0A937ESH0-F1
#
_cell.length_a   1.000
_cell.length_b   1.000
_cell.length_c   1.000
_cell.angle_alpha   90.00
_cell.angle_beta   90.00
_cell.angle_gamma   90.00
#
_symmetry.space_group_name_H-M   'P 1'
#
loop_
_entity.id
_entity.type
_entity.pdbx_description
1 polymer ?
#
loop_
_entity_poly.entity_id
_entity_poly.type
_entity_poly.pdbx_seq_one_letter_code
_entity_poly.pdbx_strand_id
1 'polypeptide(L)'
;ADGDLEFAGRTDHQVKIRGFRIEPAEIENTLLTHPDITQAAVIVHDQQADDSRLIAYVVADGAAPASEEAERSQIGEWQDLYDSLYSSGGSEFGEDFSGWNSSYDGAPIPLSEMREWRAATVERIRALGPRRVLEIGVGTGLLLAHLAPECEEYWGTDFSPTVVEAVRRHVDADHELARRVTLRVQAAHEHGELPQG
;
A
#
# COMPACT_ATOMS: atom_id res chain seq x y z
N ALA A 1 -24.11 -38.96 -51.53
CA ALA A 1 -24.00 -37.90 -50.54
C ALA A 1 -25.35 -37.85 -49.86
N ASP A 2 -25.41 -38.25 -48.59
CA ASP A 2 -26.62 -38.80 -47.96
C ASP A 2 -27.66 -37.75 -47.55
N GLY A 3 -27.47 -36.48 -47.92
CA GLY A 3 -28.49 -35.43 -47.80
C GLY A 3 -28.80 -34.96 -46.38
N ASP A 4 -28.06 -35.46 -45.39
CA ASP A 4 -28.26 -35.10 -43.99
C ASP A 4 -27.73 -33.70 -43.66
N LEU A 5 -28.48 -32.96 -42.84
CA LEU A 5 -28.12 -31.65 -42.31
C LEU A 5 -27.34 -31.82 -41.00
N GLU A 6 -26.05 -31.49 -41.03
CA GLU A 6 -25.19 -31.45 -39.85
C GLU A 6 -25.17 -30.06 -39.21
N PHE A 7 -25.28 -30.01 -37.88
CA PHE A 7 -25.18 -28.77 -37.11
C PHE A 7 -23.71 -28.45 -36.81
N ALA A 8 -23.13 -27.50 -37.54
CA ALA A 8 -21.72 -27.10 -37.42
C ALA A 8 -21.44 -26.06 -36.29
N GLY A 9 -22.34 -25.93 -35.31
CA GLY A 9 -22.24 -24.92 -34.27
C GLY A 9 -22.85 -23.57 -34.68
N ARG A 10 -22.44 -22.49 -34.00
CA ARG A 10 -22.93 -21.13 -34.24
C ARG A 10 -21.75 -20.18 -34.47
N THR A 11 -21.96 -19.14 -35.27
CA THR A 11 -20.98 -18.07 -35.51
C THR A 11 -21.02 -16.98 -34.44
N ASP A 12 -22.08 -16.94 -33.61
CA ASP A 12 -22.25 -15.98 -32.53
C ASP A 12 -21.87 -16.57 -31.17
N HIS A 13 -21.71 -15.70 -30.17
CA HIS A 13 -21.34 -16.06 -28.80
C HIS A 13 -22.52 -16.54 -27.95
N GLN A 14 -23.60 -16.99 -28.58
CA GLN A 14 -24.82 -17.36 -27.90
C GLN A 14 -24.74 -18.76 -27.32
N VAL A 15 -25.10 -18.89 -26.05
CA VAL A 15 -24.93 -20.12 -25.28
C VAL A 15 -26.26 -20.61 -24.71
N LYS A 16 -26.37 -21.94 -24.51
CA LYS A 16 -27.50 -22.54 -23.81
C LYS A 16 -27.00 -23.09 -22.48
N ILE A 17 -27.50 -22.53 -21.39
CA ILE A 17 -27.19 -23.02 -20.04
C ILE A 17 -28.52 -23.46 -19.40
N ARG A 18 -28.61 -24.73 -19.00
CA ARG A 18 -29.79 -25.31 -18.35
C ARG A 18 -31.10 -25.05 -19.11
N GLY A 19 -31.03 -25.10 -20.45
CA GLY A 19 -32.19 -24.85 -21.33
C GLY A 19 -32.48 -23.38 -21.65
N PHE A 20 -31.82 -22.43 -20.98
CA PHE A 20 -31.98 -21.00 -21.24
C PHE A 20 -31.00 -20.52 -22.32
N ARG A 21 -31.51 -19.74 -23.27
CA ARG A 21 -30.72 -19.07 -24.29
C ARG A 21 -30.18 -17.78 -23.69
N ILE A 22 -28.86 -17.68 -23.58
CA ILE A 22 -28.18 -16.56 -22.93
C ILE A 22 -27.28 -15.86 -23.95
N GLU A 23 -27.29 -14.52 -23.91
CA GLU A 23 -26.39 -13.66 -24.69
C GLU A 23 -25.41 -12.99 -23.72
N PRO A 24 -24.14 -13.43 -23.66
CA PRO A 24 -23.15 -12.86 -22.74
C PRO A 24 -23.03 -11.33 -22.84
N ALA A 25 -23.17 -10.78 -24.05
CA ALA A 25 -23.15 -9.34 -24.31
C ALA A 25 -24.27 -8.57 -23.58
N GLU A 26 -25.43 -9.19 -23.31
CA GLU A 26 -26.51 -8.56 -22.53
C GLU A 26 -26.09 -8.38 -21.07
N ILE A 27 -25.40 -9.39 -20.52
CA ILE A 27 -24.88 -9.38 -19.16
C ILE A 27 -23.73 -8.38 -19.05
N GLU A 28 -22.81 -8.37 -20.02
CA GLU A 28 -21.72 -7.39 -20.10
C GLU A 28 -22.27 -5.96 -20.11
N ASN A 29 -23.23 -5.66 -21.00
CA ASN A 29 -23.85 -4.35 -21.07
C ASN A 29 -24.58 -3.98 -19.77
N THR A 30 -25.22 -4.94 -19.11
CA THR A 30 -25.86 -4.72 -17.81
C THR A 30 -24.83 -4.38 -16.74
N LEU A 31 -23.71 -5.11 -16.68
CA LEU A 31 -22.61 -4.84 -15.75
C LEU A 31 -22.01 -3.45 -15.98
N LEU A 32 -21.85 -3.04 -17.25
CA LEU A 32 -21.36 -1.72 -17.63
C LEU A 32 -22.31 -0.56 -17.27
N THR A 33 -23.54 -0.84 -16.82
CA THR A 33 -24.41 0.22 -16.24
C THR A 33 -24.05 0.57 -14.80
N HIS A 34 -23.27 -0.29 -14.13
CA HIS A 34 -22.79 -0.02 -12.78
C HIS A 34 -21.70 1.06 -12.84
N PRO A 35 -21.80 2.15 -12.05
CA PRO A 35 -20.87 3.26 -12.13
C PRO A 35 -19.41 2.86 -11.87
N ASP A 36 -19.19 1.86 -11.02
CA ASP A 36 -17.85 1.40 -10.66
C ASP A 36 -17.26 0.32 -11.60
N ILE A 37 -17.88 0.02 -12.75
CA ILE A 37 -17.38 -0.99 -13.70
C ILE A 37 -17.02 -0.30 -15.03
N THR A 38 -15.75 -0.39 -15.42
CA THR A 38 -15.24 0.22 -16.66
C THR A 38 -15.19 -0.77 -17.82
N GLN A 39 -14.99 -2.06 -17.53
CA GLN A 39 -14.93 -3.13 -18.50
C GLN A 39 -15.58 -4.39 -17.92
N ALA A 40 -16.27 -5.15 -18.76
CA ALA A 40 -16.84 -6.44 -18.41
C ALA A 40 -16.64 -7.44 -19.54
N ALA A 41 -16.32 -8.69 -19.20
CA ALA A 41 -16.28 -9.81 -20.14
C ALA A 41 -16.95 -11.03 -19.49
N VAL A 42 -17.90 -11.64 -20.18
CA VAL A 42 -18.66 -12.79 -19.67
C VAL A 42 -18.37 -14.02 -20.52
N ILE A 43 -17.85 -15.06 -19.88
CA ILE A 43 -17.58 -16.34 -20.53
C ILE A 43 -18.43 -17.45 -19.91
N VAL A 44 -18.66 -18.50 -20.68
CA VAL A 44 -19.16 -19.77 -20.15
C VAL A 44 -17.98 -20.63 -19.75
N HIS A 45 -18.02 -21.12 -18.52
CA HIS A 45 -17.07 -22.08 -18.01
C HIS A 45 -17.75 -23.44 -17.90
N ASP A 46 -17.40 -24.34 -18.82
CA ASP A 46 -17.91 -25.71 -18.84
C ASP A 46 -16.99 -26.61 -18.00
N GLN A 47 -17.49 -27.11 -16.86
CA GLN A 47 -16.79 -28.14 -16.08
C GLN A 47 -17.24 -29.55 -16.47
N GLN A 48 -18.54 -29.76 -16.76
CA GLN A 48 -19.17 -30.98 -17.29
C GLN A 48 -20.47 -30.61 -18.01
N ALA A 49 -21.02 -31.53 -18.83
CA ALA A 49 -22.15 -31.29 -19.75
C ALA A 49 -23.46 -30.76 -19.12
N ASP A 50 -23.57 -30.74 -17.79
CA ASP A 50 -24.74 -30.25 -17.05
C ASP A 50 -24.41 -29.17 -15.98
N ASP A 51 -23.14 -28.73 -15.91
CA ASP A 51 -22.64 -27.74 -14.93
C ASP A 51 -22.00 -26.50 -15.60
N SER A 52 -22.48 -26.14 -16.79
CA SER A 52 -22.11 -24.88 -17.43
C SER A 52 -22.51 -23.70 -16.55
N ARG A 53 -21.55 -22.82 -16.25
CA ARG A 53 -21.77 -21.60 -15.47
C ARG A 53 -21.22 -20.38 -16.20
N LEU A 54 -21.81 -19.22 -15.94
CA LEU A 54 -21.27 -17.95 -16.41
C LEU A 54 -20.23 -17.45 -15.42
N ILE A 55 -19.12 -16.93 -15.92
CA ILE A 55 -18.13 -16.20 -15.15
C ILE A 55 -18.01 -14.82 -15.77
N ALA A 56 -18.23 -13.78 -14.95
CA ALA A 56 -18.04 -12.39 -15.33
C ALA A 56 -16.71 -11.90 -14.75
N TYR A 57 -15.84 -11.40 -15.63
CA TYR A 57 -14.65 -10.65 -15.26
C TYR A 57 -14.96 -9.17 -15.40
N VAL A 58 -14.67 -8.39 -14.36
CA VAL A 58 -14.94 -6.95 -14.34
C VAL A 58 -13.66 -6.19 -13.99
N VAL A 59 -13.51 -5.01 -14.58
CA VAL A 59 -12.49 -4.04 -14.19
C VAL A 59 -13.19 -2.93 -13.42
N ALA A 60 -12.86 -2.80 -12.14
CA ALA A 60 -13.39 -1.72 -11.32
C ALA A 60 -12.88 -0.36 -11.81
N ASP A 61 -13.67 0.68 -11.64
CA ASP A 61 -13.22 2.06 -11.82
C ASP A 61 -12.28 2.42 -10.66
N GLY A 62 -10.97 2.20 -10.86
CA GLY A 62 -9.93 2.57 -9.90
C GLY A 62 -9.71 4.07 -9.77
N ALA A 63 -10.43 4.91 -10.53
CA ALA A 63 -10.38 6.37 -10.43
C ALA A 63 -11.51 6.94 -9.55
N ALA A 64 -12.50 6.12 -9.15
CA ALA A 64 -13.45 6.54 -8.15
C ALA A 64 -12.68 6.82 -6.84
N PRO A 65 -12.69 8.07 -6.33
CA PRO A 65 -12.05 8.35 -5.06
C PRO A 65 -12.68 7.43 -4.02
N ALA A 66 -11.83 6.75 -3.23
CA ALA A 66 -12.31 6.04 -2.07
C ALA A 66 -13.14 7.02 -1.24
N SER A 67 -14.26 6.56 -0.66
CA SER A 67 -15.02 7.43 0.23
C SER A 67 -14.10 7.88 1.38
N GLU A 68 -14.29 9.10 1.89
CA GLU A 68 -13.51 9.58 3.04
C GLU A 68 -13.53 8.59 4.22
N GLU A 69 -14.63 7.84 4.36
CA GLU A 69 -14.77 6.77 5.34
C GLU A 69 -13.90 5.54 5.03
N ALA A 70 -13.83 5.12 3.77
CA ALA A 70 -12.95 4.02 3.36
C ALA A 70 -11.47 4.41 3.51
N GLU A 71 -11.09 5.64 3.16
CA GLU A 71 -9.74 6.17 3.36
C GLU A 71 -9.37 6.21 4.86
N ARG A 72 -10.30 6.69 5.71
CA ARG A 72 -10.09 6.75 7.15
C ARG A 72 -9.99 5.36 7.79
N SER A 73 -10.82 4.42 7.34
CA SER A 73 -10.75 3.02 7.78
C SER A 73 -9.41 2.39 7.40
N GLN A 74 -8.94 2.62 6.17
CA GLN A 74 -7.65 2.13 5.71
C GLN A 74 -6.49 2.70 6.54
N ILE A 75 -6.52 4.00 6.85
CA ILE A 75 -5.50 4.63 7.72
C ILE A 75 -5.54 4.02 9.13
N GLY A 76 -6.73 3.77 9.69
CA GLY A 76 -6.89 3.14 10.99
C GLY A 76 -6.32 1.72 11.04
N GLU A 77 -6.61 0.90 10.03
CA GLU A 77 -6.04 -0.45 9.91
C GLU A 77 -4.51 -0.43 9.84
N TRP A 78 -3.94 0.51 9.10
CA TRP A 78 -2.50 0.72 9.08
C TRP A 78 -1.97 1.17 10.44
N GLN A 79 -2.66 2.05 11.15
CA GLN A 79 -2.22 2.51 12.47
C GLN A 79 -2.13 1.35 13.47
N ASP A 80 -3.13 0.47 13.49
CA ASP A 80 -3.15 -0.71 14.37
C ASP A 80 -1.99 -1.67 14.06
N LEU A 81 -1.68 -1.88 12.78
CA LEU A 81 -0.54 -2.68 12.36
C LEU A 81 0.80 -2.07 12.81
N TYR A 82 0.98 -0.76 12.61
CA TYR A 82 2.19 -0.05 13.00
C TYR A 82 2.37 -0.06 14.53
N ASP A 83 1.31 0.23 15.29
CA ASP A 83 1.34 0.20 16.75
C ASP A 83 1.71 -1.20 17.26
N SER A 84 1.16 -2.26 16.66
CA SER A 84 1.50 -3.65 17.03
C SER A 84 2.97 -4.02 16.72
N LEU A 85 3.52 -3.55 15.59
CA LEU A 85 4.89 -3.90 15.17
C LEU A 85 5.94 -3.18 16.03
N TYR A 86 5.73 -1.90 16.31
CA TYR A 86 6.70 -1.06 17.04
C TYR A 86 6.53 -1.06 18.56
N SER A 87 5.54 -1.79 19.08
CA SER A 87 5.39 -2.02 20.54
C SER A 87 6.52 -2.86 21.15
N SER A 88 7.35 -3.51 20.32
CA SER A 88 8.51 -4.28 20.77
C SER A 88 9.72 -3.38 21.02
N GLY A 89 9.59 -2.46 21.99
CA GLY A 89 10.68 -1.56 22.38
C GLY A 89 11.95 -2.30 22.80
N GLY A 90 13.11 -1.79 22.38
CA GLY A 90 14.41 -2.30 22.82
C GLY A 90 15.56 -2.24 21.81
N SER A 91 15.31 -1.76 20.59
CA SER A 91 16.34 -1.56 19.56
C SER A 91 17.16 -0.29 19.81
N GLU A 92 18.42 -0.31 19.38
CA GLU A 92 19.28 0.88 19.36
C GLU A 92 18.70 1.94 18.41
N PHE A 93 18.91 3.22 18.72
CA PHE A 93 18.33 4.30 17.93
C PHE A 93 18.82 4.26 16.48
N GLY A 94 17.89 4.18 15.53
CA GLY A 94 18.21 4.06 14.12
C GLY A 94 18.63 2.67 13.65
N GLU A 95 18.49 1.63 14.47
CA GLU A 95 18.80 0.21 14.13
C GLU A 95 17.57 -0.70 14.17
N ASP A 96 16.36 -0.15 14.27
CA ASP A 96 15.11 -0.91 14.24
C ASP A 96 14.62 -1.15 12.81
N PHE A 97 14.89 -2.34 12.28
CA PHE A 97 14.47 -2.78 10.95
C PHE A 97 13.23 -3.69 10.98
N SER A 98 12.46 -3.66 12.07
CA SER A 98 11.26 -4.48 12.20
C SER A 98 10.25 -4.22 11.06
N GLY A 99 9.59 -5.28 10.60
CA GLY A 99 8.60 -5.21 9.52
C GLY A 99 9.13 -5.49 8.10
N TRP A 100 10.45 -5.62 7.92
CA TRP A 100 11.04 -5.95 6.62
C TRP A 100 11.23 -7.45 6.42
N ASN A 101 10.24 -8.06 5.76
CA ASN A 101 10.26 -9.47 5.36
C ASN A 101 10.32 -9.60 3.83
N SER A 102 11.05 -10.61 3.36
CA SER A 102 11.13 -10.93 1.93
C SER A 102 9.79 -11.47 1.42
N SER A 103 9.32 -10.94 0.28
CA SER A 103 8.08 -11.43 -0.36
C SER A 103 8.22 -12.83 -0.98
N TYR A 104 9.44 -13.36 -1.10
CA TYR A 104 9.69 -14.68 -1.70
C TYR A 104 9.45 -15.83 -0.71
N ASP A 105 9.88 -15.65 0.53
CA ASP A 105 9.92 -16.69 1.57
C ASP A 105 9.31 -16.26 2.90
N GLY A 106 8.93 -14.98 3.04
CA GLY A 106 8.34 -14.42 4.26
C GLY A 106 9.34 -14.25 5.41
N ALA A 107 10.63 -14.55 5.21
CA ALA A 107 11.64 -14.45 6.25
C ALA A 107 12.11 -13.00 6.43
N PRO A 108 12.58 -12.60 7.63
CA PRO A 108 13.22 -11.30 7.83
C PRO A 108 14.43 -11.12 6.91
N ILE A 109 14.53 -9.94 6.29
CA ILE A 109 15.68 -9.60 5.44
C ILE A 109 16.94 -9.50 6.33
N PRO A 110 18.11 -10.03 5.90
CA PRO A 110 19.33 -9.95 6.68
C PRO A 110 19.69 -8.52 7.10
N LEU A 111 20.01 -8.32 8.39
CA LEU A 111 20.30 -6.99 8.94
C LEU A 111 21.48 -6.29 8.24
N SER A 112 22.44 -7.04 7.69
CA SER A 112 23.54 -6.47 6.91
C SER A 112 23.04 -5.77 5.64
N GLU A 113 22.08 -6.38 4.93
CA GLU A 113 21.49 -5.80 3.72
C GLU A 113 20.62 -4.59 4.07
N MET A 114 19.86 -4.68 5.17
CA MET A 114 19.07 -3.55 5.66
C MET A 114 19.93 -2.34 6.07
N ARG A 115 21.09 -2.59 6.70
CA ARG A 115 22.06 -1.54 7.03
C ARG A 115 22.69 -0.92 5.79
N GLU A 116 23.02 -1.73 4.78
CA GLU A 116 23.54 -1.24 3.51
C GLU A 116 22.50 -0.35 2.80
N TRP A 117 21.23 -0.79 2.75
CA TRP A 117 20.12 -0.03 2.20
C TRP A 117 19.95 1.34 2.90
N ARG A 118 19.95 1.36 4.23
CA ARG A 118 19.88 2.60 5.02
C ARG A 118 21.09 3.50 4.74
N ALA A 119 22.30 2.94 4.81
CA ALA A 119 23.54 3.70 4.61
C ALA A 119 23.57 4.37 3.23
N ALA A 120 23.23 3.63 2.18
CA ALA A 120 23.17 4.18 0.82
C ALA A 120 22.14 5.31 0.68
N THR A 121 21.03 5.25 1.43
CA THR A 121 20.02 6.32 1.46
C THR A 121 20.52 7.56 2.20
N VAL A 122 21.12 7.37 3.38
CA VAL A 122 21.73 8.45 4.18
C VAL A 122 22.84 9.15 3.40
N GLU A 123 23.74 8.41 2.74
CA GLU A 123 24.82 8.97 1.93
C GLU A 123 24.30 9.83 0.78
N ARG A 124 23.25 9.36 0.09
CA ARG A 124 22.62 10.10 -1.01
C ARG A 124 22.00 11.42 -0.52
N ILE A 125 21.39 11.41 0.65
CA ILE A 125 20.82 12.62 1.26
C ILE A 125 21.94 13.57 1.71
N ARG A 126 22.97 13.06 2.40
CA ARG A 126 24.14 13.85 2.83
C ARG A 126 24.85 14.53 1.67
N ALA A 127 24.94 13.88 0.51
CA ALA A 127 25.55 14.44 -0.69
C ALA A 127 24.86 15.74 -1.19
N LEU A 128 23.61 15.99 -0.77
CA LEU A 128 22.87 17.23 -1.07
C LEU A 128 23.19 18.37 -0.10
N GLY A 129 23.96 18.12 0.96
CA GLY A 129 24.27 19.10 2.01
C GLY A 129 23.03 19.64 2.74
N PRO A 130 22.13 18.78 3.26
CA PRO A 130 20.89 19.24 3.87
C PRO A 130 21.16 20.01 5.16
N ARG A 131 20.46 21.14 5.35
CA ARG A 131 20.50 21.94 6.58
C ARG A 131 19.21 21.89 7.37
N ARG A 132 18.08 21.94 6.67
CA ARG A 132 16.73 21.87 7.24
C ARG A 132 15.99 20.74 6.55
N VAL A 133 15.58 19.72 7.31
CA VAL A 133 14.97 18.50 6.76
C VAL A 133 13.56 18.35 7.32
N LEU A 134 12.64 17.91 6.46
CA LEU A 134 11.33 17.40 6.86
C LEU A 134 11.23 15.94 6.38
N GLU A 135 11.08 15.01 7.32
CA GLU A 135 10.85 13.60 7.08
C GLU A 135 9.39 13.27 7.37
N ILE A 136 8.66 12.86 6.33
CA ILE A 136 7.26 12.40 6.44
C ILE A 136 7.29 10.88 6.56
N GLY A 137 6.69 10.35 7.63
CA GLY A 137 6.79 8.94 8.00
C GLY A 137 8.14 8.63 8.66
N VAL A 138 8.46 9.34 9.75
CA VAL A 138 9.76 9.22 10.44
C VAL A 138 10.01 7.80 10.96
N GLY A 139 8.96 7.01 11.18
CA GLY A 139 9.06 5.63 11.62
C GLY A 139 9.91 5.51 12.89
N THR A 140 10.75 4.48 12.96
CA THR A 140 11.68 4.24 14.08
C THR A 140 12.90 5.15 14.09
N GLY A 141 12.98 6.15 13.20
CA GLY A 141 14.09 7.07 13.11
C GLY A 141 15.32 6.52 12.37
N LEU A 142 15.13 5.57 11.45
CA LEU A 142 16.23 4.98 10.66
C LEU A 142 17.06 6.01 9.89
N LEU A 143 16.44 7.10 9.39
CA LEU A 143 17.16 8.18 8.73
C LEU A 143 17.49 9.31 9.71
N LEU A 144 16.52 9.72 10.52
CA LEU A 144 16.67 10.76 11.53
C LEU A 144 17.92 10.58 12.39
N ALA A 145 18.16 9.38 12.92
CA ALA A 145 19.30 9.10 13.81
C ALA A 145 20.66 9.41 13.16
N HIS A 146 20.76 9.34 11.83
CA HIS A 146 22.00 9.54 11.08
C HIS A 146 22.11 10.92 10.44
N LEU A 147 20.98 11.58 10.15
CA LEU A 147 20.95 12.87 9.46
C LEU A 147 20.79 14.05 10.41
N ALA A 148 19.97 13.92 11.45
CA ALA A 148 19.67 15.01 12.39
C ALA A 148 20.91 15.60 13.09
N PRO A 149 21.95 14.84 13.48
CA PRO A 149 23.15 15.39 14.10
C PRO A 149 23.89 16.44 13.24
N GLU A 150 23.76 16.33 11.91
CA GLU A 150 24.44 17.20 10.95
C GLU A 150 23.54 18.35 10.46
N CYS A 151 22.25 18.32 10.81
CA CYS A 151 21.28 19.33 10.40
C CYS A 151 21.25 20.50 11.41
N GLU A 152 20.80 21.65 10.92
CA GLU A 152 20.43 22.79 11.77
C GLU A 152 19.04 22.60 12.37
N GLU A 153 18.15 22.02 11.58
CA GLU A 153 16.76 21.75 11.95
C GLU A 153 16.29 20.45 11.29
N TYR A 154 15.62 19.59 12.05
CA TYR A 154 15.09 18.33 11.54
C TYR A 154 13.66 18.13 12.05
N TRP A 155 12.69 18.08 11.15
CA TRP A 155 11.30 17.79 11.48
C TRP A 155 10.98 16.36 11.06
N GLY A 156 10.38 15.60 11.98
CA GLY A 156 9.84 14.27 11.70
C GLY A 156 8.35 14.23 12.01
N THR A 157 7.55 13.75 11.06
CA THR A 157 6.12 13.50 11.28
C THR A 157 5.78 12.04 11.10
N ASP A 158 4.92 11.51 11.95
CA ASP A 158 4.33 10.18 11.76
C ASP A 158 2.91 10.18 12.33
N PHE A 159 2.02 9.39 11.75
CA PHE A 159 0.63 9.31 12.18
C PHE A 159 0.46 8.43 13.43
N SER A 160 1.40 7.52 13.71
CA SER A 160 1.38 6.69 14.93
C SER A 160 1.93 7.47 16.13
N PRO A 161 1.10 7.72 17.18
CA PRO A 161 1.57 8.34 18.41
C PRO A 161 2.63 7.48 19.12
N THR A 162 2.50 6.15 19.02
CA THR A 162 3.41 5.17 19.65
C THR A 162 4.81 5.28 19.08
N VAL A 163 4.92 5.33 17.75
CA VAL A 163 6.18 5.47 17.02
C VAL A 163 6.85 6.80 17.36
N VAL A 164 6.10 7.90 17.28
CA VAL A 164 6.62 9.23 17.58
C VAL A 164 7.13 9.31 19.02
N GLU A 165 6.39 8.76 19.98
CA GLU A 165 6.82 8.76 21.39
C GLU A 165 8.04 7.87 21.62
N ALA A 166 8.18 6.74 20.92
CA ALA A 166 9.37 5.90 21.00
C ALA A 166 10.62 6.65 20.50
N VAL A 167 10.55 7.28 19.33
CA VAL A 167 11.65 8.09 18.78
C VAL A 167 11.94 9.29 19.68
N ARG A 168 10.91 9.96 20.22
CA ARG A 168 11.06 11.11 21.12
C ARG A 168 11.89 10.77 22.34
N ARG A 169 11.73 9.59 22.94
CA ARG A 169 12.57 9.17 24.07
C ARG A 169 14.07 9.10 23.72
N HIS A 170 14.41 8.67 22.51
CA HIS A 170 15.80 8.66 22.06
C HIS A 170 16.32 10.08 21.79
N VAL A 171 15.50 10.92 21.16
CA VAL A 171 15.84 12.33 20.89
C VAL A 171 16.03 13.12 22.18
N ASP A 172 15.14 12.99 23.15
CA ASP A 172 15.18 13.72 24.43
C ASP A 172 16.35 13.26 25.32
N ALA A 173 16.84 12.02 25.12
CA ALA A 173 18.01 11.51 25.83
C ALA A 173 19.34 12.13 25.32
N ASP A 174 19.36 12.70 24.11
CA ASP A 174 20.51 13.40 23.53
C ASP A 174 20.23 14.91 23.45
N HIS A 175 20.94 15.68 24.26
CA HIS A 175 20.75 17.13 24.35
C HIS A 175 20.95 17.86 23.00
N GLU A 176 21.86 17.39 22.14
CA GLU A 176 22.08 18.05 20.85
C GLU A 176 20.96 17.74 19.85
N LEU A 177 20.44 16.51 19.87
CA LEU A 177 19.26 16.14 19.07
C LEU A 177 18.01 16.88 19.56
N ALA A 178 17.75 16.91 20.86
CA ALA A 178 16.60 17.59 21.45
C ALA A 178 16.51 19.10 21.09
N ARG A 179 17.64 19.73 20.76
CA ARG A 179 17.69 21.14 20.31
C ARG A 179 17.29 21.34 18.85
N ARG A 180 17.49 20.33 18.00
CA ARG A 180 17.42 20.44 16.54
C ARG A 180 16.22 19.71 15.96
N VAL A 181 15.73 18.70 16.67
CA VAL A 181 14.68 17.81 16.20
C VAL A 181 13.32 18.25 16.73
N THR A 182 12.34 18.37 15.84
CA THR A 182 10.92 18.54 16.18
C THR A 182 10.13 17.35 15.68
N LEU A 183 9.46 16.63 16.58
CA LEU A 183 8.65 15.45 16.26
C LEU A 183 7.17 15.73 16.44
N ARG A 184 6.35 15.36 15.46
CA ARG A 184 4.89 15.54 15.52
C ARG A 184 4.12 14.28 15.16
N VAL A 185 3.04 14.06 15.91
CA VAL A 185 2.02 13.08 15.55
C VAL A 185 1.09 13.76 14.54
N GLN A 186 1.23 13.42 13.27
CA GLN A 186 0.57 14.12 12.18
C GLN A 186 0.54 13.22 10.93
N ALA A 187 -0.62 13.14 10.26
CA ALA A 187 -0.74 12.38 9.03
C ALA A 187 -0.07 13.11 7.86
N ALA A 188 0.43 12.36 6.87
CA ALA A 188 1.14 12.94 5.72
C ALA A 188 0.30 13.96 4.91
N HIS A 189 -1.02 13.81 4.89
CA HIS A 189 -1.94 14.70 4.19
C HIS A 189 -2.30 15.96 5.00
N GLU A 190 -1.89 16.07 6.26
CA GLU A 190 -2.05 17.27 7.07
C GLU A 190 -0.80 18.14 6.92
N HIS A 191 -0.94 19.39 6.46
CA HIS A 191 0.22 20.26 6.16
C HIS A 191 0.18 21.62 6.86
N GLY A 192 -0.91 21.95 7.56
CA GLY A 192 -1.15 23.29 8.11
C GLY A 192 -0.13 23.74 9.17
N GLU A 193 0.51 22.82 9.88
CA GLU A 193 1.42 23.12 10.99
C GLU A 193 2.90 22.76 10.72
N LEU A 194 3.23 22.46 9.46
CA LEU A 194 4.59 22.17 9.02
C LEU A 194 5.44 23.44 8.93
N PRO A 195 6.78 23.34 9.05
CA PRO A 195 7.65 24.50 8.96
C PRO A 195 7.55 25.13 7.56
N GLN A 196 7.45 26.46 7.52
CA GLN A 196 7.54 27.19 6.27
C GLN A 196 9.02 27.36 5.90
N GLY A 197 9.34 27.05 4.63
CA GLY A 197 10.68 27.10 4.06
C GLY A 197 11.28 28.50 4.09
#